data_AF-A0A7X7FIR8-F1
#
_entry.id   AF-A0A7X7FIR8-F1
#
_cell.length_a   1.000
_cell.length_b   1.000
_cell.length_c   1.000
_cell.angle_alpha   90.00
_cell.angle_beta   90.00
_cell.angle_gamma   90.00
#
_symmetry.space_group_name_H-M   'P 1'
#
loop_
_entity.id
_entity.type
_entity.pdbx_description
1 polymer ?
#
loop_
_entity_poly.entity_id
_entity_poly.type
_entity_poly.pdbx_seq_one_letter_code
_entity_poly.pdbx_strand_id
1 'polypeptide(L)'
;VGMPVRTDANGDGPVYISDSKWNGYLANITPSLFQERFAEKLPERISGRDFLSRYQGTTDKVTRAEPDRHYAVRIPTAHPIDENSRIRRFSELMRSPMSEERLALLGEFMYQSHVSYSACGLGCEGTDLLVELVRQMGPSKGLFGARITGGGCGGTVAILGRRGSGEAVQTVANEYERQTGHRPHVFCDSSPGAAAFGHIELAPRRDP
;
A
#
# COMPACT_ATOMS: atom_id res chain seq x y z
N VAL A 1 27.78 -8.87 9.78
CA VAL A 1 27.58 -8.20 11.07
C VAL A 1 26.34 -7.32 10.94
N GLY A 2 25.35 -7.49 11.83
CA GLY A 2 24.11 -6.70 11.83
C GLY A 2 24.28 -5.34 12.49
N MET A 3 23.25 -4.49 12.40
CA MET A 3 23.24 -3.19 13.11
C MET A 3 23.10 -3.40 14.63
N PRO A 4 23.66 -2.51 15.46
CA PRO A 4 23.49 -2.59 16.92
C PRO A 4 22.03 -2.47 17.32
N VAL A 5 21.56 -3.41 18.15
CA VAL A 5 20.20 -3.45 18.70
C VAL A 5 20.26 -3.21 20.21
N ARG A 6 19.34 -2.40 20.75
CA ARG A 6 19.13 -2.18 22.19
C ARG A 6 17.68 -2.50 22.54
N THR A 7 17.46 -3.11 23.69
CA THR A 7 16.13 -3.32 24.28
C THR A 7 15.83 -2.27 25.34
N ASP A 8 14.56 -2.16 25.72
CA ASP A 8 14.18 -1.40 26.91
C ASP A 8 14.62 -2.13 28.19
N ALA A 9 14.55 -1.44 29.33
CA ALA A 9 15.03 -1.97 30.62
C ALA A 9 14.28 -3.24 31.07
N ASN A 10 13.08 -3.47 30.56
CA ASN A 10 12.24 -4.62 30.91
C ASN A 10 12.39 -5.79 29.93
N GLY A 11 13.09 -5.64 28.81
CA GLY A 11 13.32 -6.70 27.81
C GLY A 11 12.10 -7.06 26.96
N ASP A 12 10.90 -6.63 27.37
CA ASP A 12 9.63 -6.88 26.73
C ASP A 12 9.16 -5.70 25.86
N GLY A 13 9.95 -4.66 25.61
CA GLY A 13 9.56 -3.51 24.79
C GLY A 13 9.95 -3.62 23.31
N PRO A 14 9.64 -2.58 22.51
CA PRO A 14 10.20 -2.45 21.16
C PRO A 14 11.72 -2.36 21.24
N VAL A 15 12.39 -2.89 20.21
CA VAL A 15 13.85 -2.75 20.07
C VAL A 15 14.20 -1.41 19.43
N TYR A 16 15.40 -0.92 19.73
CA TYR A 16 15.99 0.27 19.14
C TYR A 16 17.18 -0.14 18.27
N ILE A 17 17.16 0.25 17.00
CA ILE A 17 18.22 -0.07 16.04
C ILE A 17 18.99 1.21 15.73
N SER A 18 20.30 1.20 15.95
CA SER A 18 21.17 2.30 15.55
C SER A 18 21.51 2.18 14.06
N ASP A 19 20.67 2.78 13.22
CA ASP A 19 20.80 2.74 11.76
C ASP A 19 21.22 4.11 11.20
N SER A 20 22.54 4.29 11.02
CA SER A 20 23.10 5.47 10.35
C SER A 20 23.05 5.41 8.83
N LYS A 21 22.67 4.26 8.24
CA LYS A 21 22.74 4.03 6.80
C LYS A 21 21.42 4.34 6.11
N TRP A 22 20.32 3.89 6.68
CA TRP A 22 18.96 4.09 6.15
C TRP A 22 18.07 4.89 7.10
N ASN A 23 18.62 5.41 8.20
CA ASN A 23 17.97 6.28 9.17
C ASN A 23 16.69 5.67 9.77
N GLY A 24 16.67 4.35 9.95
CA GLY A 24 15.54 3.62 10.52
C GLY A 24 14.41 3.32 9.53
N TYR A 25 14.56 3.66 8.25
CA TYR A 25 13.56 3.39 7.22
C TYR A 25 14.09 2.45 6.15
N LEU A 26 13.62 1.20 6.17
CA LEU A 26 14.00 0.17 5.19
C LEU A 26 13.87 0.66 3.75
N ALA A 27 12.80 1.39 3.43
CA ALA A 27 12.53 1.90 2.09
C ALA A 27 13.58 2.90 1.55
N ASN A 28 14.53 3.37 2.37
CA ASN A 28 15.65 4.20 1.91
C ASN A 28 16.75 3.40 1.19
N ILE A 29 16.72 2.06 1.23
CA ILE A 29 17.59 1.24 0.38
C ILE A 29 17.15 1.32 -1.09
N THR A 30 18.09 1.30 -2.03
CA THR A 30 17.75 1.19 -3.46
C THR A 30 17.38 -0.25 -3.82
N PRO A 31 16.44 -0.48 -4.77
CA PRO A 31 16.11 -1.83 -5.24
C PRO A 31 17.33 -2.62 -5.70
N SER A 32 18.25 -1.99 -6.45
CA SER A 32 19.47 -2.65 -6.94
C SER A 32 20.36 -3.16 -5.80
N LEU A 33 20.57 -2.34 -4.76
CA LEU A 33 21.38 -2.72 -3.60
C LEU A 33 20.68 -3.80 -2.78
N PHE A 34 19.35 -3.74 -2.64
CA PHE A 34 18.56 -4.78 -1.99
C PHE A 34 18.73 -6.14 -2.68
N GLN A 35 18.52 -6.17 -3.99
CA GLN A 35 18.63 -7.39 -4.79
C GLN A 35 20.05 -7.97 -4.75
N GLU A 36 21.07 -7.15 -4.95
CA GLU A 36 22.47 -7.60 -4.99
C GLU A 36 22.95 -8.16 -3.64
N ARG A 37 22.54 -7.54 -2.52
CA ARG A 37 23.19 -7.79 -1.23
C ARG A 37 22.35 -8.53 -0.21
N PHE A 38 21.02 -8.48 -0.31
CA PHE A 38 20.12 -8.85 0.78
C PHE A 38 19.01 -9.84 0.39
N ALA A 39 18.43 -9.74 -0.82
CA ALA A 39 17.25 -10.53 -1.20
C ALA A 39 17.42 -12.05 -0.97
N GLU A 40 18.51 -12.63 -1.48
CA GLU A 40 18.82 -14.06 -1.35
C GLU A 40 19.19 -14.49 0.09
N LYS A 41 19.54 -13.54 0.96
CA LYS A 41 19.88 -13.82 2.37
C LYS A 41 18.66 -13.84 3.29
N LEU A 42 17.52 -13.32 2.81
CA LEU A 42 16.29 -13.33 3.57
C LEU A 42 15.58 -14.68 3.36
N PRO A 43 15.12 -15.33 4.44
CA PRO A 43 14.27 -16.50 4.29
C PRO A 43 12.92 -16.09 3.71
N GLU A 44 12.21 -17.03 3.09
CA GLU A 44 10.83 -16.78 2.64
C GLU A 44 9.90 -16.58 3.83
N ARG A 45 10.07 -17.39 4.87
CA ARG A 45 9.29 -17.36 6.10
C ARG A 45 10.18 -17.57 7.33
N ILE A 46 9.74 -17.07 8.48
CA ILE A 46 10.37 -17.33 9.79
C ILE A 46 9.27 -17.52 10.84
N SER A 47 9.50 -18.38 11.84
CA SER A 47 8.62 -18.45 13.01
C SER A 47 8.84 -17.24 13.91
N GLY A 48 7.81 -16.79 14.62
CA GLY A 48 7.95 -15.72 15.60
C GLY A 48 8.94 -16.10 16.71
N ARG A 49 8.97 -17.38 17.10
CA ARG A 49 9.93 -17.92 18.07
C ARG A 49 11.38 -17.76 17.63
N ASP A 50 11.71 -18.17 16.40
CA ASP A 50 13.07 -18.03 15.87
C ASP A 50 13.44 -16.56 15.66
N PHE A 51 12.47 -15.76 15.21
CA PHE A 51 12.66 -14.32 15.07
C PHE A 51 12.99 -13.67 16.42
N LEU A 52 12.19 -13.90 17.46
CA LEU A 52 12.39 -13.33 18.80
C LEU A 52 13.69 -13.85 19.44
N SER A 53 14.01 -15.14 19.27
CA SER A 53 15.28 -15.70 19.77
C SER A 53 16.50 -15.03 19.13
N ARG A 54 16.40 -14.59 17.88
CA ARG A 54 17.51 -14.00 17.13
C ARG A 54 17.58 -12.47 17.23
N TYR A 55 16.44 -11.81 17.27
CA TYR A 55 16.31 -10.36 17.10
C TYR A 55 15.65 -9.64 18.27
N GLN A 56 15.17 -10.37 19.28
CA GLN A 56 14.54 -9.87 20.51
C GLN A 56 13.19 -9.14 20.32
N GLY A 57 12.94 -8.52 19.18
CA GLY A 57 11.68 -7.84 18.89
C GLY A 57 11.70 -7.01 17.61
N THR A 58 10.72 -6.13 17.47
CA THR A 58 10.58 -5.16 16.37
C THR A 58 10.65 -3.74 16.92
N THR A 59 10.87 -2.75 16.04
CA THR A 59 10.81 -1.33 16.41
C THR A 59 9.38 -0.80 16.53
N ASP A 60 8.37 -1.63 16.20
CA ASP A 60 6.95 -1.28 16.26
C ASP A 60 6.47 -1.25 17.71
N LYS A 61 5.77 -0.16 18.08
CA LYS A 61 5.23 0.06 19.43
C LYS A 61 3.84 -0.54 19.62
N VAL A 62 3.17 -0.89 18.53
CA VAL A 62 1.76 -1.33 18.52
C VAL A 62 1.68 -2.85 18.39
N THR A 63 2.51 -3.45 17.52
CA THR A 63 2.45 -4.88 17.25
C THR A 63 3.66 -5.64 17.81
N ARG A 64 3.48 -6.93 18.06
CA ARG A 64 4.52 -7.84 18.56
C ARG A 64 4.52 -9.13 17.74
N ALA A 65 5.70 -9.69 17.50
CA ALA A 65 5.80 -11.00 16.88
C ALA A 65 5.24 -12.06 17.86
N GLU A 66 4.31 -12.87 17.40
CA GLU A 66 3.74 -13.96 18.18
C GLU A 66 4.60 -15.22 18.00
N PRO A 67 5.10 -15.85 19.08
CA PRO A 67 6.03 -16.98 18.98
C PRO A 67 5.55 -18.13 18.10
N ASP A 68 4.25 -18.42 18.13
CA ASP A 68 3.66 -19.58 17.46
C ASP A 68 3.17 -19.28 16.04
N ARG A 69 3.32 -18.03 15.57
CA ARG A 69 2.98 -17.65 14.19
C ARG A 69 4.19 -17.77 13.25
N HIS A 70 3.91 -17.97 11.97
CA HIS A 70 4.90 -17.92 10.90
C HIS A 70 4.63 -16.72 10.01
N TYR A 71 5.67 -15.91 9.77
CA TYR A 71 5.60 -14.68 9.02
C TYR A 71 6.35 -14.80 7.70
N ALA A 72 5.78 -14.28 6.61
CA ALA A 72 6.52 -14.07 5.38
C ALA A 72 7.54 -12.94 5.57
N VAL A 73 8.75 -13.10 5.03
CA VAL A 73 9.84 -12.15 5.24
C VAL A 73 10.30 -11.54 3.92
N ARG A 74 10.79 -12.37 2.97
CA ARG A 74 11.41 -11.87 1.74
C ARG A 74 10.50 -10.94 0.93
N ILE A 75 9.28 -11.37 0.61
CA ILE A 75 8.34 -10.58 -0.20
C ILE A 75 7.88 -9.30 0.55
N PRO A 76 7.40 -9.37 1.81
CA PRO A 76 7.03 -8.16 2.55
C PRO A 76 8.19 -7.19 2.79
N THR A 77 9.44 -7.67 2.80
CA THR A 77 10.63 -6.80 2.88
C THR A 77 10.88 -6.08 1.55
N ALA A 78 10.73 -6.77 0.42
CA ALA A 78 10.94 -6.19 -0.91
C ALA A 78 9.86 -5.16 -1.27
N HIS A 79 8.60 -5.42 -0.91
CA HIS A 79 7.46 -4.56 -1.26
C HIS A 79 7.67 -3.07 -0.98
N PRO A 80 7.95 -2.61 0.26
CA PRO A 80 8.11 -1.18 0.54
C PRO A 80 9.34 -0.55 -0.15
N ILE A 81 10.37 -1.34 -0.46
CA ILE A 81 11.58 -0.88 -1.16
C ILE A 81 11.22 -0.56 -2.62
N ASP A 82 10.61 -1.53 -3.30
CA ASP A 82 10.23 -1.39 -4.70
C ASP A 82 9.09 -0.39 -4.86
N GLU A 83 8.14 -0.38 -3.93
CA GLU A 83 7.02 0.56 -3.91
C GLU A 83 7.49 2.01 -3.75
N ASN A 84 8.44 2.28 -2.85
CA ASN A 84 9.01 3.63 -2.71
C ASN A 84 9.71 4.07 -4.00
N SER A 85 10.43 3.16 -4.68
CA SER A 85 11.03 3.46 -5.99
C SER A 85 9.98 3.75 -7.06
N ARG A 86 8.92 2.93 -7.15
CA ARG A 86 7.79 3.13 -8.08
C ARG A 86 7.09 4.46 -7.82
N ILE A 87 6.78 4.79 -6.57
CA ILE A 87 6.07 6.04 -6.20
C ILE A 87 6.90 7.27 -6.57
N ARG A 88 8.23 7.26 -6.32
CA ARG A 88 9.10 8.37 -6.74
C ARG A 88 9.05 8.58 -8.24
N ARG A 89 9.14 7.50 -9.03
CA ARG A 89 9.09 7.59 -10.48
C ARG A 89 7.70 7.99 -11.00
N PHE A 90 6.64 7.47 -10.39
CA PHE A 90 5.26 7.85 -10.66
C PHE A 90 5.06 9.35 -10.45
N SER A 91 5.54 9.88 -9.31
CA SER A 91 5.45 11.32 -9.01
C SER A 91 6.24 12.17 -10.01
N GLU A 92 7.44 11.76 -10.42
CA GLU A 92 8.21 12.45 -11.45
C GLU A 92 7.46 12.52 -12.79
N LEU A 93 6.88 11.41 -13.23
CA LEU A 93 6.12 11.36 -14.46
C LEU A 93 4.90 12.29 -14.41
N MET A 94 4.18 12.34 -13.29
CA MET A 94 3.01 13.22 -13.12
C MET A 94 3.33 14.72 -13.23
N ARG A 95 4.59 15.14 -13.07
CA ARG A 95 4.98 16.57 -13.17
C ARG A 95 5.13 17.08 -14.59
N SER A 96 5.13 16.19 -15.58
CA SER A 96 5.24 16.55 -16.99
C SER A 96 3.86 16.56 -17.68
N PRO A 97 3.68 17.22 -18.84
CA PRO A 97 2.43 17.13 -19.62
C PRO A 97 2.09 15.67 -19.95
N MET A 98 0.83 15.25 -19.74
CA MET A 98 0.41 13.86 -19.97
C MET A 98 0.41 13.49 -21.46
N SER A 99 0.86 12.28 -21.76
CA SER A 99 0.81 11.62 -23.08
C SER A 99 0.29 10.20 -22.92
N GLU A 100 -0.13 9.56 -24.01
CA GLU A 100 -0.60 8.16 -23.99
C GLU A 100 0.43 7.20 -23.41
N GLU A 101 1.68 7.29 -23.86
CA GLU A 101 2.78 6.47 -23.37
C GLU A 101 3.00 6.66 -21.87
N ARG A 102 2.85 7.89 -21.38
CA ARG A 102 3.01 8.20 -19.96
C ARG A 102 1.84 7.69 -19.13
N LEU A 103 0.60 7.81 -19.63
CA LEU A 103 -0.58 7.24 -18.97
C LEU A 103 -0.46 5.71 -18.89
N ALA A 104 0.00 5.06 -19.96
CA ALA A 104 0.27 3.63 -19.98
C ALA A 104 1.34 3.23 -18.95
N LEU A 105 2.45 3.98 -18.87
CA LEU A 105 3.52 3.72 -17.89
C LEU A 105 3.06 3.94 -16.44
N LEU A 106 2.29 5.01 -16.18
CA LEU A 106 1.69 5.23 -14.86
C LEU A 106 0.74 4.09 -14.50
N GLY A 107 -0.09 3.64 -15.46
CA GLY A 107 -0.99 2.53 -15.27
C GLY A 107 -0.26 1.22 -14.96
N GLU A 108 0.84 0.95 -15.65
CA GLU A 108 1.72 -0.19 -15.39
C GLU A 108 2.29 -0.16 -13.96
N PHE A 109 2.72 0.99 -13.46
CA PHE A 109 3.15 1.12 -12.06
C PHE A 109 2.02 0.84 -11.05
N MET A 110 0.77 1.20 -11.35
CA MET A 110 -0.36 0.86 -10.48
C MET A 110 -0.57 -0.65 -10.42
N TYR A 111 -0.54 -1.33 -11.57
CA TYR A 111 -0.67 -2.77 -11.62
C TYR A 111 0.47 -3.50 -10.90
N GLN A 112 1.72 -3.09 -11.12
CA GLN A 112 2.87 -3.66 -10.41
C GLN A 112 2.76 -3.49 -8.90
N SER A 113 2.26 -2.33 -8.47
CA SER A 113 2.01 -2.08 -7.06
C SER A 113 0.95 -3.02 -6.49
N HIS A 114 -0.18 -3.21 -7.20
CA HIS A 114 -1.23 -4.14 -6.79
C HIS A 114 -0.72 -5.58 -6.69
N VAL A 115 0.01 -6.07 -7.69
CA VAL A 115 0.62 -7.42 -7.65
C VAL A 115 1.58 -7.56 -6.47
N SER A 116 2.44 -6.56 -6.25
CA SER A 116 3.40 -6.56 -5.13
C SER A 116 2.69 -6.55 -3.77
N TYR A 117 1.57 -5.83 -3.66
CA TYR A 117 0.74 -5.78 -2.46
C TYR A 117 0.04 -7.12 -2.19
N SER A 118 -0.60 -7.72 -3.21
CA SER A 118 -1.27 -9.01 -3.08
C SER A 118 -0.26 -10.13 -2.76
N ALA A 119 0.95 -10.07 -3.31
CA ALA A 119 2.04 -11.02 -2.98
C ALA A 119 2.50 -10.95 -1.52
N CYS A 120 2.24 -9.85 -0.79
CA CYS A 120 2.46 -9.77 0.65
C CYS A 120 1.42 -10.52 1.48
N GLY A 121 0.42 -11.15 0.84
CA GLY A 121 -0.72 -11.78 1.52
C GLY A 121 -1.78 -10.78 1.98
N LEU A 122 -1.77 -9.56 1.43
CA LEU A 122 -2.72 -8.49 1.77
C LEU A 122 -3.85 -8.32 0.73
N GLY A 123 -3.78 -9.08 -0.37
CA GLY A 123 -4.75 -9.04 -1.46
C GLY A 123 -6.13 -9.55 -1.06
N CYS A 124 -7.10 -9.36 -1.95
CA CYS A 124 -8.48 -9.80 -1.77
C CYS A 124 -9.12 -10.04 -3.13
N GLU A 125 -9.84 -11.15 -3.28
CA GLU A 125 -10.48 -11.55 -4.54
C GLU A 125 -11.35 -10.44 -5.15
N GLY A 126 -12.09 -9.69 -4.32
CA GLY A 126 -12.93 -8.58 -4.79
C GLY A 126 -12.12 -7.44 -5.40
N THR A 127 -11.03 -7.02 -4.74
CA THR A 127 -10.18 -5.96 -5.31
C THR A 127 -9.38 -6.45 -6.50
N ASP A 128 -8.96 -7.72 -6.50
CA ASP A 128 -8.22 -8.34 -7.60
C ASP A 128 -9.10 -8.41 -8.85
N LEU A 129 -10.37 -8.80 -8.70
CA LEU A 129 -11.35 -8.81 -9.79
C LEU A 129 -11.59 -7.41 -10.35
N LEU A 130 -11.76 -6.38 -9.50
CA LEU A 130 -11.92 -5.01 -9.98
C LEU A 130 -10.70 -4.53 -10.79
N VAL A 131 -9.49 -4.81 -10.32
CA VAL A 131 -8.25 -4.44 -11.03
C VAL A 131 -8.17 -5.16 -12.38
N GLU A 132 -8.55 -6.44 -12.43
CA GLU A 132 -8.58 -7.22 -13.66
C GLU A 132 -9.62 -6.71 -14.66
N LEU A 133 -10.84 -6.39 -14.21
CA LEU A 133 -11.88 -5.80 -15.07
C LEU A 133 -11.45 -4.45 -15.66
N VAL A 134 -10.74 -3.62 -14.90
CA VAL A 134 -10.16 -2.36 -15.41
C VAL A 134 -9.10 -2.64 -16.47
N ARG A 135 -8.24 -3.64 -16.25
CA ARG A 135 -7.22 -4.05 -17.22
C ARG A 135 -7.84 -4.52 -18.54
N GLN A 136 -8.91 -5.31 -18.46
CA GLN A 136 -9.65 -5.79 -19.63
C GLN A 136 -10.34 -4.66 -20.40
N MET A 137 -10.89 -3.66 -19.69
CA MET A 137 -11.48 -2.46 -20.28
C MET A 137 -10.45 -1.65 -21.07
N GLY A 138 -9.27 -1.44 -20.46
CA GLY A 138 -8.05 -1.00 -21.11
C GLY A 138 -8.04 0.41 -21.73
N PRO A 139 -6.90 0.80 -22.34
CA PRO A 139 -6.68 2.18 -22.80
C PRO A 139 -7.59 2.64 -23.94
N SER A 140 -8.11 1.70 -24.75
CA SER A 140 -9.06 1.99 -25.83
C SER A 140 -10.39 2.55 -25.32
N LYS A 141 -10.72 2.27 -24.06
CA LYS A 141 -11.87 2.83 -23.32
C LYS A 141 -11.44 3.93 -22.33
N GLY A 142 -10.17 4.29 -22.37
CA GLY A 142 -9.54 5.34 -21.58
C GLY A 142 -9.22 4.97 -20.13
N LEU A 143 -9.15 3.68 -19.80
CA LEU A 143 -8.65 3.21 -18.50
C LEU A 143 -7.23 2.66 -18.65
N PHE A 144 -6.30 3.11 -17.81
CA PHE A 144 -4.87 2.82 -17.98
C PHE A 144 -4.30 1.94 -16.88
N GLY A 145 -4.80 2.09 -15.65
CA GLY A 145 -4.28 1.37 -14.50
C GLY A 145 -5.28 1.28 -13.37
N ALA A 146 -5.14 0.26 -12.55
CA ALA A 146 -5.87 0.12 -11.31
C ALA A 146 -5.00 -0.50 -10.22
N ARG A 147 -5.27 -0.14 -8.97
CA ARG A 147 -4.68 -0.79 -7.79
C ARG A 147 -5.59 -0.69 -6.59
N ILE A 148 -5.44 -1.64 -5.68
CA ILE A 148 -5.97 -1.48 -4.32
C ILE A 148 -5.35 -0.26 -3.61
N THR A 149 -6.16 0.40 -2.80
CA THR A 149 -5.79 1.50 -1.89
C THR A 149 -6.50 1.34 -0.55
N GLY A 150 -5.87 1.82 0.53
CA GLY A 150 -6.32 1.61 1.91
C GLY A 150 -5.57 0.48 2.62
N GLY A 151 -6.15 -0.03 3.71
CA GLY A 151 -5.50 -0.97 4.64
C GLY A 151 -5.43 -2.44 4.19
N GLY A 152 -6.08 -2.82 3.09
CA GLY A 152 -6.11 -4.22 2.59
C GLY A 152 -7.33 -5.02 3.03
N CYS A 153 -7.32 -6.32 2.70
CA CYS A 153 -8.42 -7.27 3.00
C CYS A 153 -9.77 -6.85 2.40
N GLY A 154 -9.74 -6.26 1.20
CA GLY A 154 -10.89 -5.64 0.53
C GLY A 154 -10.73 -4.12 0.46
N GLY A 155 -11.85 -3.42 0.29
CA GLY A 155 -11.87 -1.95 0.27
C GLY A 155 -11.91 -1.37 -1.14
N THR A 156 -11.05 -0.38 -1.39
CA THR A 156 -11.19 0.51 -2.54
C THR A 156 -10.13 0.21 -3.61
N VAL A 157 -10.54 0.25 -4.88
CA VAL A 157 -9.63 0.26 -6.02
C VAL A 157 -9.57 1.67 -6.61
N ALA A 158 -8.35 2.22 -6.70
CA ALA A 158 -8.09 3.46 -7.41
C ALA A 158 -7.86 3.15 -8.89
N ILE A 159 -8.52 3.88 -9.78
CA ILE A 159 -8.46 3.70 -11.23
C ILE A 159 -7.86 4.97 -11.86
N LEU A 160 -6.82 4.82 -12.68
CA LEU A 160 -6.32 5.86 -13.56
C LEU A 160 -7.08 5.80 -14.88
N GLY A 161 -7.88 6.84 -15.15
CA GLY A 161 -8.63 6.97 -16.39
C GLY A 161 -8.51 8.36 -17.00
N ARG A 162 -8.78 8.46 -18.29
CA ARG A 162 -8.91 9.74 -18.99
C ARG A 162 -10.20 10.45 -18.53
N ARG A 163 -10.16 11.78 -18.49
CA ARG A 163 -11.37 12.59 -18.33
C ARG A 163 -12.41 12.17 -19.39
N GLY A 164 -13.63 11.87 -18.95
CA GLY A 164 -14.71 11.40 -19.81
C GLY A 164 -14.90 9.87 -19.81
N SER A 165 -13.98 9.08 -19.23
CA SER A 165 -14.12 7.61 -19.16
C SER A 165 -15.07 7.11 -18.07
N GLY A 166 -16.03 7.92 -17.63
CA GLY A 166 -16.98 7.56 -16.56
C GLY A 166 -17.85 6.36 -16.92
N GLU A 167 -18.32 6.26 -18.17
CA GLU A 167 -19.08 5.10 -18.66
C GLU A 167 -18.28 3.80 -18.64
N ALA A 168 -16.97 3.86 -18.92
CA ALA A 168 -16.09 2.69 -18.82
C ALA A 168 -15.97 2.21 -17.37
N VAL A 169 -15.87 3.13 -16.40
CA VAL A 169 -15.86 2.79 -14.96
C VAL A 169 -17.20 2.19 -14.53
N GLN A 170 -18.33 2.73 -15.00
CA GLN A 170 -19.64 2.14 -14.72
C GLN A 170 -19.79 0.75 -15.33
N THR A 171 -19.22 0.51 -16.52
CA THR A 171 -19.22 -0.82 -17.13
C THR A 171 -18.44 -1.82 -16.29
N VAL A 172 -17.28 -1.43 -15.75
CA VAL A 172 -16.52 -2.24 -14.78
C VAL A 172 -17.35 -2.54 -13.53
N ALA A 173 -18.02 -1.53 -12.96
CA ALA A 173 -18.85 -1.70 -11.76
C ALA A 173 -20.04 -2.66 -11.99
N ASN A 174 -20.71 -2.53 -13.13
CA ASN A 174 -21.81 -3.42 -13.52
C ASN A 174 -21.34 -4.86 -13.74
N GLU A 175 -20.18 -5.04 -14.36
CA GLU A 175 -19.61 -6.38 -14.58
C GLU A 175 -19.17 -7.03 -13.27
N TYR A 176 -18.60 -6.25 -12.34
CA TYR A 176 -18.30 -6.72 -11.00
C TYR A 176 -19.57 -7.14 -10.25
N GLU A 177 -20.64 -6.34 -10.28
CA GLU A 177 -21.93 -6.68 -9.67
C GLU A 177 -22.53 -7.95 -10.29
N ARG A 178 -22.44 -8.09 -11.62
CA ARG A 178 -22.91 -9.29 -12.33
C ARG A 178 -22.18 -10.56 -11.88
N GLN A 179 -20.87 -10.48 -11.61
CA GLN A 179 -20.06 -11.63 -11.20
C GLN A 179 -20.17 -11.95 -9.71
N THR A 180 -20.36 -10.94 -8.85
CA THR A 180 -20.25 -11.09 -7.39
C THR A 180 -21.57 -10.92 -6.64
N GLY A 181 -22.60 -10.34 -7.27
CA GLY A 181 -23.83 -9.91 -6.60
C GLY A 181 -23.68 -8.64 -5.74
N HIS A 182 -22.51 -8.00 -5.75
CA HIS A 182 -22.21 -6.82 -4.95
C HIS A 182 -21.96 -5.60 -5.83
N ARG A 183 -22.72 -4.51 -5.62
CA ARG A 183 -22.55 -3.27 -6.37
C ARG A 183 -21.44 -2.40 -5.78
N PRO A 184 -20.35 -2.09 -6.53
CA PRO A 184 -19.33 -1.17 -6.05
C PRO A 184 -19.87 0.26 -5.93
N HIS A 185 -19.47 0.96 -4.88
CA HIS A 185 -19.67 2.40 -4.81
C HIS A 185 -18.59 3.13 -5.62
N VAL A 186 -19.00 3.79 -6.70
CA VAL A 186 -18.10 4.58 -7.56
C VAL A 186 -18.15 6.03 -7.11
N PHE A 187 -16.99 6.59 -6.80
CA PHE A 187 -16.82 8.00 -6.48
C PHE A 187 -15.61 8.58 -7.24
N CYS A 188 -15.66 9.87 -7.53
CA CYS A 188 -14.61 10.62 -8.21
C CYS A 188 -14.43 11.99 -7.55
N ASP A 189 -13.49 12.77 -8.07
CA ASP A 189 -13.11 14.10 -7.61
C ASP A 189 -12.28 14.14 -6.31
N SER A 190 -11.70 15.30 -6.05
CA SER A 190 -10.95 15.62 -4.84
C SER A 190 -11.73 16.61 -3.99
N SER A 191 -11.54 16.58 -2.67
CA SER A 191 -12.09 17.58 -1.75
C SER A 191 -11.02 18.60 -1.34
N PRO A 192 -11.41 19.79 -0.84
CA PRO A 192 -10.46 20.80 -0.33
C PRO A 192 -9.63 20.38 0.89
N GLY A 193 -9.86 19.18 1.45
CA GLY A 193 -9.29 18.75 2.73
C GLY A 193 -10.06 19.27 3.94
N ALA A 194 -9.48 19.13 5.14
CA ALA A 194 -10.08 19.60 6.39
C ALA A 194 -9.94 21.13 6.54
N ALA A 195 -10.98 21.77 7.09
CA ALA A 195 -10.97 23.20 7.43
C ALA A 195 -11.31 23.40 8.90
N ALA A 196 -10.67 24.36 9.55
CA ALA A 196 -11.05 24.78 10.90
C ALA A 196 -12.32 25.64 10.84
N PHE A 197 -13.30 25.32 11.68
CA PHE A 197 -14.49 26.13 11.90
C PHE A 197 -14.74 26.29 13.40
N GLY A 198 -15.42 27.37 13.79
CA GLY A 198 -15.82 27.59 15.18
C GLY A 198 -16.87 26.59 15.64
N HIS A 199 -17.27 26.67 16.91
CA HIS A 199 -18.40 25.90 17.43
C HIS A 199 -19.50 26.86 17.90
N ILE A 200 -20.73 26.37 17.95
CA ILE A 200 -21.84 27.07 18.60
C ILE A 200 -22.03 26.44 19.98
N GLU A 201 -21.96 27.26 21.01
CA GLU A 201 -22.29 26.85 22.36
C GLU A 201 -23.80 27.02 22.57
N LEU A 202 -24.52 25.91 22.76
CA LEU A 202 -25.96 25.93 23.00
C LEU A 202 -26.21 26.11 24.49
N ALA A 203 -26.68 27.30 24.91
CA ALA A 203 -27.12 27.52 26.28
C ALA A 203 -28.62 27.12 26.44
N PRO A 204 -29.02 26.56 27.60
CA PRO A 204 -30.42 26.32 27.91
C PRO A 204 -31.21 27.64 27.86
N ARG A 205 -32.40 27.61 27.25
CA ARG A 205 -33.31 28.77 27.21
C ARG A 205 -33.72 29.08 28.66
N ARG A 206 -33.33 30.26 29.17
CA ARG A 206 -33.89 30.76 30.44
C ARG A 206 -35.31 31.25 30.15
N ASP A 207 -36.30 30.55 30.70
CA ASP A 207 -37.68 31.04 30.72
C ASP A 207 -37.78 32.30 31.61
N PRO A 208 -38.69 33.23 31.28
CA PRO A 208 -38.78 34.58 31.86
C PRO A 208 -39.14 34.61 33.35
#